data_AF-A0A537J7Z6-F1
#
_entry.id   AF-A0A537J7Z6-F1
#
_cell.length_a   1.000
_cell.length_b   1.000
_cell.length_c   1.000
_cell.angle_alpha   90.00
_cell.angle_beta   90.00
_cell.angle_gamma   90.00
#
_symmetry.space_group_name_H-M   'P 1'
#
loop_
_entity.id
_entity.type
_entity.pdbx_description
1 polymer ?
#
loop_
_entity_poly.entity_id
_entity_poly.type
_entity_poly.pdbx_seq_one_letter_code
_entity_poly.pdbx_strand_id
1 'polypeptide(L)'
;MFGIMAFMGYTTKQDLTKFGRIMIMGLIGIIVASLINFFMQSPTMDYLISFIGVMIFTGLTAYDVQKLKNIGAGIQYANAGTADVKKASILGALNLYLDFVNLFLFLLRLFGRRN
;
A
#
# COMPACT_ATOMS: atom_id res chain seq x y z
N MET A 1 5.75 6.20 -28.73
CA MET A 1 5.68 6.33 -27.26
C MET A 1 4.24 6.43 -26.74
N PHE A 2 3.46 7.45 -27.13
CA PHE A 2 2.08 7.65 -26.63
C PHE A 2 1.09 6.54 -27.01
N GLY A 3 1.17 6.01 -28.25
CA GLY A 3 0.28 4.92 -28.71
C GLY A 3 0.52 3.56 -28.05
N ILE A 4 1.75 3.29 -27.59
CA ILE A 4 2.08 2.03 -26.88
C ILE A 4 1.51 2.06 -25.46
N MET A 5 1.55 3.23 -24.81
CA MET A 5 0.94 3.43 -23.48
C MET A 5 -0.59 3.37 -23.54
N ALA A 6 -1.22 3.93 -24.58
CA ALA A 6 -2.68 3.88 -24.76
C ALA A 6 -3.19 2.44 -25.02
N PHE A 7 -2.44 1.62 -25.75
CA PHE A 7 -2.80 0.22 -26.01
C PHE A 7 -2.61 -0.68 -24.79
N MET A 8 -1.55 -0.46 -23.99
CA MET A 8 -1.39 -1.14 -22.70
C MET A 8 -2.49 -0.77 -21.70
N GLY A 9 -2.93 0.49 -21.67
CA GLY A 9 -3.96 0.94 -20.73
C GLY A 9 -5.33 0.30 -20.96
N TYR A 10 -5.71 0.03 -22.21
CA TYR A 10 -7.03 -0.52 -22.55
C TYR A 10 -7.14 -2.04 -22.40
N THR A 11 -6.01 -2.75 -22.49
CA THR A 11 -5.97 -4.23 -22.45
C THR A 11 -5.69 -4.79 -21.05
N THR A 12 -5.31 -3.95 -20.12
CA THR A 12 -4.79 -4.40 -18.83
C THR A 12 -5.90 -4.51 -17.79
N LYS A 13 -6.60 -5.64 -17.79
CA LYS A 13 -7.32 -6.15 -16.61
C LYS A 13 -6.28 -6.63 -15.59
N GLN A 14 -5.54 -5.73 -14.93
CA GLN A 14 -4.59 -6.14 -13.88
C GLN A 14 -5.38 -6.62 -12.68
N ASP A 15 -5.26 -7.91 -12.42
CA ASP A 15 -5.61 -8.52 -11.16
C ASP A 15 -4.69 -7.95 -10.06
N LEU A 16 -5.22 -6.99 -9.31
CA LEU A 16 -4.51 -6.28 -8.22
C LEU A 16 -4.01 -7.24 -7.13
N THR A 17 -4.49 -8.49 -7.12
CA THR A 17 -4.01 -9.58 -6.26
C THR A 17 -2.50 -9.83 -6.42
N LYS A 18 -1.96 -9.72 -7.64
CA LYS A 18 -0.51 -9.84 -7.86
C LYS A 18 0.24 -8.59 -7.38
N PHE A 19 -0.38 -7.43 -7.48
CA PHE A 19 0.17 -6.15 -7.04
C PHE A 19 0.31 -6.09 -5.52
N GLY A 20 -0.68 -6.60 -4.76
CA GLY A 20 -0.61 -6.64 -3.31
C GLY A 20 0.61 -7.41 -2.77
N ARG A 21 0.96 -8.54 -3.39
CA ARG A 21 2.14 -9.34 -2.96
C ARG A 21 3.47 -8.62 -3.22
N ILE A 22 3.58 -7.90 -4.34
CA ILE A 22 4.76 -7.09 -4.70
C ILE A 22 4.89 -5.91 -3.74
N MET A 23 3.77 -5.25 -3.42
CA MET A 23 3.73 -4.10 -2.52
C MET A 23 4.12 -4.48 -1.08
N ILE A 24 3.72 -5.67 -0.60
CA ILE A 24 4.15 -6.19 0.72
C ILE A 24 5.67 -6.45 0.76
N MET A 25 6.29 -6.95 -0.32
CA MET A 25 7.75 -7.02 -0.40
C MET A 25 8.40 -5.62 -0.43
N GLY A 26 7.75 -4.67 -1.12
CA GLY A 26 8.17 -3.27 -1.13
C GLY A 26 8.17 -2.64 0.28
N LEU A 27 7.17 -2.96 1.10
CA LEU A 27 7.10 -2.55 2.50
C LEU A 27 8.33 -3.04 3.30
N ILE A 28 8.69 -4.31 3.15
CA ILE A 28 9.89 -4.88 3.80
C ILE A 28 11.15 -4.14 3.32
N GLY A 29 11.24 -3.86 2.01
CA GLY A 29 12.34 -3.07 1.44
C GLY A 29 12.47 -1.68 2.05
N ILE A 30 11.35 -0.97 2.25
CA ILE A 30 11.31 0.34 2.93
C ILE A 30 11.78 0.22 4.38
N ILE A 31 11.34 -0.80 5.10
CA ILE A 31 11.75 -1.01 6.49
C ILE A 31 13.27 -1.20 6.57
N VAL A 32 13.84 -2.06 5.73
CA VAL A 32 15.30 -2.27 5.68
C VAL A 32 16.03 -0.98 5.28
N ALA A 33 15.55 -0.27 4.25
CA ALA A 33 16.14 0.99 3.82
C ALA A 33 16.10 2.06 4.93
N SER A 34 15.00 2.13 5.69
CA SER A 34 14.87 3.05 6.82
C SER A 34 15.83 2.72 7.97
N LEU A 35 16.06 1.43 8.24
CA LEU A 35 17.05 0.99 9.23
C LEU A 35 18.47 1.34 8.80
N ILE A 36 18.81 1.12 7.52
CA ILE A 36 20.12 1.51 6.98
C ILE A 36 20.29 3.03 7.07
N ASN A 37 19.27 3.79 6.67
CA ASN A 37 19.33 5.24 6.71
C ASN A 37 19.37 5.81 8.14
N PHE A 38 18.87 5.08 9.14
CA PHE A 38 19.00 5.47 10.54
C PHE A 38 20.47 5.56 10.98
N PHE A 39 21.33 4.65 10.50
CA PHE A 39 22.77 4.71 10.77
C PHE A 39 23.52 5.68 9.86
N MET A 40 23.12 5.80 8.59
CA MET A 40 23.78 6.69 7.63
C MET A 40 23.40 8.16 7.80
N GLN A 41 22.21 8.43 8.35
CA GLN A 41 21.61 9.76 8.51
C GLN A 41 21.62 10.59 7.22
N SER A 42 21.42 9.94 6.07
CA SER A 42 21.53 10.59 4.77
C SER A 42 20.25 11.34 4.41
N PRO A 43 20.31 12.66 4.18
CA PRO A 43 19.14 13.43 3.79
C PRO A 43 18.59 13.00 2.42
N THR A 44 19.45 12.67 1.46
CA THR A 44 19.02 12.25 0.11
C THR A 44 18.33 10.89 0.13
N MET A 45 18.86 9.94 0.92
CA MET A 45 18.27 8.62 1.08
C MET A 45 16.91 8.70 1.78
N ASP A 46 16.79 9.53 2.82
CA ASP A 46 15.51 9.74 3.51
C ASP A 46 14.41 10.31 2.58
N TYR A 47 14.78 11.23 1.68
CA TYR A 47 13.86 11.77 0.68
C TYR A 47 13.39 10.69 -0.31
N LEU A 48 14.32 9.86 -0.81
CA LEU A 48 14.02 8.73 -1.69
C LEU A 48 13.11 7.70 -1.01
N ILE A 49 13.41 7.34 0.24
CA ILE A 49 12.60 6.44 1.06
C ILE A 49 11.19 7.01 1.21
N SER A 50 11.06 8.32 1.47
CA SER A 50 9.76 8.97 1.62
C SER A 50 8.94 8.90 0.33
N PHE A 51 9.56 9.25 -0.79
CA PHE A 51 8.90 9.26 -2.10
C PHE A 51 8.42 7.86 -2.52
N ILE A 52 9.29 6.84 -2.37
CA ILE A 52 8.94 5.45 -2.65
C ILE A 52 7.89 4.94 -1.65
N GLY A 53 7.99 5.35 -0.38
CA GLY A 53 7.01 5.09 0.67
C GLY A 53 5.60 5.50 0.28
N VAL A 54 5.43 6.75 -0.18
CA VAL A 54 4.12 7.24 -0.65
C VAL A 54 3.55 6.37 -1.78
N MET A 55 4.36 6.04 -2.79
CA MET A 55 3.90 5.21 -3.92
C MET A 55 3.46 3.81 -3.47
N ILE A 56 4.23 3.16 -2.59
CA ILE A 56 3.92 1.81 -2.08
C ILE A 56 2.66 1.83 -1.20
N PHE A 57 2.60 2.75 -0.23
CA PHE A 57 1.44 2.81 0.67
C PHE A 57 0.15 3.22 -0.04
N THR A 58 0.23 4.04 -1.09
CA THR A 58 -0.93 4.35 -1.93
C THR A 58 -1.46 3.10 -2.63
N GLY A 59 -0.56 2.26 -3.17
CA GLY A 59 -0.94 0.99 -3.79
C GLY A 59 -1.46 -0.05 -2.79
N LEU A 60 -0.85 -0.16 -1.60
CA LEU A 60 -1.34 -1.01 -0.51
C LEU A 60 -2.74 -0.59 -0.05
N THR A 61 -2.96 0.71 0.13
CA THR A 61 -4.28 1.25 0.50
C THR A 61 -5.33 0.85 -0.54
N ALA A 62 -5.04 1.01 -1.84
CA ALA A 62 -5.97 0.61 -2.90
C ALA A 62 -6.29 -0.89 -2.88
N TYR A 63 -5.28 -1.73 -2.62
CA TYR A 63 -5.45 -3.18 -2.46
C TYR A 63 -6.33 -3.52 -1.25
N ASP A 64 -6.07 -2.90 -0.09
CA ASP A 64 -6.81 -3.16 1.14
C ASP A 64 -8.26 -2.62 1.09
N VAL A 65 -8.52 -1.50 0.40
CA VAL A 65 -9.89 -1.06 0.07
C VAL A 65 -10.62 -2.15 -0.73
N GLN A 66 -9.97 -2.68 -1.77
CA GLN A 66 -10.59 -3.71 -2.61
C GLN A 66 -10.84 -5.00 -1.83
N LYS A 67 -9.88 -5.40 -0.98
CA LYS A 67 -10.03 -6.54 -0.08
C LYS A 67 -11.20 -6.33 0.87
N LEU A 68 -11.28 -5.19 1.56
CA LEU A 68 -12.37 -4.89 2.50
C LEU A 68 -13.74 -4.88 1.81
N LYS A 69 -13.81 -4.35 0.57
CA LYS A 69 -15.03 -4.42 -0.27
C LYS A 69 -15.44 -5.87 -0.57
N ASN A 70 -14.49 -6.74 -0.91
CA ASN A 70 -14.75 -8.15 -1.19
C ASN A 70 -15.21 -8.92 0.05
N ILE A 71 -14.68 -8.57 1.23
CA ILE A 71 -15.10 -9.11 2.52
C ILE A 71 -16.54 -8.68 2.83
N GLY A 72 -16.84 -7.38 2.69
CA GLY A 72 -18.18 -6.82 2.94
C GLY A 72 -19.26 -7.33 1.99
N ALA A 73 -18.89 -7.66 0.75
CA ALA A 73 -19.78 -8.25 -0.24
C ALA A 73 -20.02 -9.77 -0.05
N GLY A 74 -19.40 -10.40 0.97
CA GLY A 74 -19.54 -11.83 1.26
C GLY A 74 -18.85 -12.76 0.24
N ILE A 75 -18.15 -12.20 -0.74
CA ILE A 75 -17.52 -12.94 -1.85
C ILE A 75 -16.36 -13.82 -1.36
N GLN A 76 -15.64 -13.34 -0.33
CA GLN A 76 -14.45 -14.02 0.17
C GLN A 76 -14.73 -15.06 1.28
N TYR A 77 -15.96 -15.04 1.84
CA TYR A 77 -16.34 -15.80 3.03
C TYR A 77 -17.69 -16.52 2.87
N ALA A 78 -18.04 -16.93 1.66
CA ALA A 78 -19.32 -17.60 1.36
C ALA A 78 -19.60 -18.86 2.21
N ASN A 79 -18.58 -19.44 2.87
CA ASN A 79 -18.67 -20.61 3.76
C ASN A 79 -18.27 -20.33 5.23
N ALA A 80 -17.96 -19.08 5.61
CA ALA A 80 -17.55 -18.75 6.98
C ALA A 80 -18.74 -18.20 7.81
N GLY A 81 -18.75 -18.47 9.12
CA GLY A 81 -19.82 -17.99 10.00
C GLY A 81 -19.91 -16.46 10.02
N THR A 82 -21.10 -15.91 10.26
CA THR A 82 -21.33 -14.45 10.34
C THR A 82 -20.43 -13.74 11.35
N ALA A 83 -19.98 -14.45 12.39
CA ALA A 83 -19.00 -13.96 13.36
C ALA A 83 -17.59 -13.75 12.76
N ASP A 84 -17.18 -14.60 11.81
CA ASP A 84 -15.87 -14.52 11.16
C ASP A 84 -15.80 -13.37 10.15
N VAL A 85 -16.91 -13.12 9.44
CA VAL A 85 -17.03 -11.97 8.52
C VAL A 85 -16.90 -10.65 9.27
N LYS A 86 -17.56 -10.50 10.44
CA LYS A 86 -17.43 -9.29 11.27
C LYS A 86 -15.99 -9.06 11.74
N LYS A 87 -15.31 -10.12 12.22
CA LYS A 87 -13.90 -10.02 12.62
C LYS A 87 -13.00 -9.64 11.45
N ALA A 88 -13.20 -10.26 10.28
CA ALA A 88 -12.44 -9.96 9.08
C ALA A 88 -12.61 -8.50 8.62
N SER A 89 -13.82 -7.96 8.69
CA SER A 89 -14.08 -6.55 8.38
C SER A 89 -13.39 -5.59 9.37
N ILE A 90 -13.37 -5.91 10.67
CA ILE A 90 -12.68 -5.10 11.68
C ILE A 90 -11.16 -5.11 11.42
N LEU A 91 -10.58 -6.27 11.17
CA LEU A 91 -9.15 -6.39 10.85
C LEU A 91 -8.79 -5.69 9.53
N GLY A 92 -9.65 -5.80 8.51
CA GLY A 92 -9.46 -5.07 7.25
C GLY A 92 -9.52 -3.55 7.43
N ALA A 93 -10.42 -3.05 8.27
CA ALA A 93 -10.48 -1.63 8.61
C ALA A 93 -9.25 -1.16 9.41
N LEU A 94 -8.74 -1.99 10.33
CA LEU A 94 -7.50 -1.71 11.06
C LEU A 94 -6.29 -1.57 10.12
N ASN A 95 -6.16 -2.47 9.15
CA ASN A 95 -5.09 -2.37 8.15
C ASN A 95 -5.19 -1.07 7.35
N LEU A 96 -6.40 -0.70 6.92
CA LEU A 96 -6.64 0.55 6.20
C LEU A 96 -6.21 1.78 7.02
N TYR A 97 -6.47 1.75 8.33
CA TYR A 97 -6.04 2.80 9.26
C TYR A 97 -4.50 2.88 9.35
N LEU A 98 -3.82 1.74 9.46
CA LEU A 98 -2.35 1.69 9.50
C LEU A 98 -1.73 2.19 8.19
N ASP A 99 -2.31 1.81 7.05
CA ASP A 99 -1.87 2.30 5.75
C ASP A 99 -2.02 3.82 5.62
N PHE A 100 -3.16 4.37 6.07
CA PHE A 100 -3.39 5.80 6.11
C PHE A 100 -2.35 6.54 6.98
N VAL A 101 -2.09 6.05 8.19
CA VAL A 101 -1.10 6.66 9.10
C VAL A 101 0.29 6.64 8.47
N ASN A 102 0.72 5.52 7.89
CA ASN A 102 2.03 5.42 7.24
C ASN A 102 2.14 6.35 6.02
N LEU A 103 1.13 6.36 5.15
CA LEU A 103 1.07 7.25 4.02
C LEU A 103 1.17 8.71 4.47
N PHE A 104 0.42 9.08 5.51
CA PHE A 104 0.44 10.42 6.08
C PHE A 104 1.83 10.79 6.63
N LEU A 105 2.49 9.89 7.37
CA LEU A 105 3.85 10.11 7.88
C LEU A 105 4.87 10.29 6.74
N PHE A 106 4.75 9.53 5.65
CA PHE A 106 5.62 9.71 4.49
C PHE A 106 5.36 11.02 3.75
N LEU A 107 4.10 11.44 3.62
CA LEU A 107 3.77 12.76 3.07
C LEU A 107 4.32 13.88 3.96
N LEU A 108 4.15 13.78 5.28
CA LEU A 108 4.73 14.72 6.23
C LEU A 108 6.26 14.77 6.12
N ARG A 109 6.92 13.63 5.92
CA ARG A 109 8.37 13.61 5.74
C ARG A 109 8.80 14.23 4.40
N LEU A 110 8.05 13.97 3.34
CA LEU A 110 8.31 14.49 1.99
C LEU A 110 8.13 16.02 1.92
N PHE A 111 7.07 16.54 2.55
CA PHE A 111 6.70 17.97 2.47
C PHE A 111 7.15 18.79 3.69
N GLY A 112 7.33 18.16 4.85
CA GLY A 112 7.77 18.81 6.08
C GLY A 112 9.26 19.13 6.11
N ARG A 113 10.04 18.63 5.14
CA ARG A 113 11.44 19.01 4.97
C ARG A 113 11.58 20.37 4.29
N ARG A 114 11.23 21.42 5.03
CA ARG A 114 11.65 22.79 4.77
C ARG A 114 12.74 23.13 5.78
N ASN A 115 13.99 23.08 5.30
CA ASN A 115 15.25 23.55 5.88
C ASN A 115 15.36 23.57 7.41
#